data_AF-A0A8T5PKQ2-F1
#
_entry.id   AF-A0A8T5PKQ2-F1
#
_cell.length_a   1.000
_cell.length_b   1.000
_cell.length_c   1.000
_cell.angle_alpha   90.00
_cell.angle_beta   90.00
_cell.angle_gamma   90.00
#
_symmetry.space_group_name_H-M   'P 1'
#
loop_
_entity.id
_entity.type
_entity.pdbx_description
1 polymer ?
#
loop_
_entity_poly.entity_id
_entity_poly.type
_entity_poly.pdbx_seq_one_letter_code
_entity_poly.pdbx_strand_id
1 'polypeptide(L)'
;MINKYLFLRYALPCAEELIKRKEVTKEYVEEIKDCLKSNKKIKEDYIKIFKIAYSYCKEIGKKIKRNAMDEEVIRKYFWFEHDKVVDILGSKLDCKVFPGKIEKIEGEEAVVITPMGKRICSLEFAKDIKEGDFVTLHYNYVVEKISKKDAEILWKYKEHFI
;
A
#
# COMPACT_ATOMS: atom_id res chain seq x y z
N MET A 1 -9.28 -4.35 -14.19
CA MET A 1 -9.30 -5.77 -13.75
C MET A 1 -9.37 -5.80 -12.24
N ILE A 2 -10.13 -6.71 -11.64
CA ILE A 2 -10.19 -6.87 -10.17
C ILE A 2 -8.82 -7.34 -9.66
N ASN A 3 -8.17 -6.58 -8.78
CA ASN A 3 -6.85 -6.89 -8.25
C ASN A 3 -6.80 -6.87 -6.71
N LYS A 4 -7.20 -8.00 -6.11
CA LYS A 4 -7.22 -8.19 -4.66
C LYS A 4 -5.82 -8.16 -4.05
N TYR A 5 -4.83 -8.70 -4.77
CA TYR A 5 -3.44 -8.71 -4.34
C TYR A 5 -2.90 -7.30 -4.19
N LEU A 6 -3.19 -6.41 -5.15
CA LEU A 6 -2.78 -5.01 -5.06
C LEU A 6 -3.42 -4.33 -3.85
N PHE A 7 -4.73 -4.48 -3.66
CA PHE A 7 -5.42 -3.90 -2.50
C PHE A 7 -4.80 -4.34 -1.18
N LEU A 8 -4.51 -5.64 -1.02
CA LEU A 8 -3.95 -6.17 0.22
C LEU A 8 -2.49 -5.78 0.46
N ARG A 9 -1.68 -5.68 -0.58
CA ARG A 9 -0.31 -5.15 -0.45
C ARG A 9 -0.31 -3.72 0.09
N TYR A 10 -1.33 -2.93 -0.26
CA TYR A 10 -1.55 -1.63 0.36
C TYR A 10 -2.17 -1.70 1.76
N ALA A 11 -3.12 -2.59 2.01
CA ALA A 11 -3.88 -2.58 3.26
C ALA A 11 -3.15 -3.27 4.44
N LEU A 12 -2.40 -4.33 4.20
CA LEU A 12 -1.73 -5.14 5.22
C LEU A 12 -0.67 -4.40 6.06
N PRO A 13 0.07 -3.41 5.55
CA PRO A 13 0.96 -2.59 6.39
C PRO A 13 0.25 -2.00 7.63
N CYS A 14 -1.06 -1.72 7.57
CA CYS A 14 -1.84 -1.25 8.72
C CYS A 14 -2.31 -2.36 9.67
N ALA A 15 -2.13 -3.65 9.31
CA ALA A 15 -2.74 -4.77 10.04
C ALA A 15 -2.21 -4.89 11.47
N GLU A 16 -0.97 -4.47 11.74
CA GLU A 16 -0.39 -4.44 13.09
C GLU A 16 -1.24 -3.59 14.06
N GLU A 17 -1.79 -2.47 13.59
CA GLU A 17 -2.68 -1.64 14.42
C GLU A 17 -4.03 -2.33 14.66
N LEU A 18 -4.53 -3.09 13.69
CA LEU A 18 -5.76 -3.89 13.85
C LEU A 18 -5.56 -5.04 14.85
N ILE A 19 -4.38 -5.67 14.84
CA ILE A 19 -3.99 -6.70 15.81
C ILE A 19 -3.93 -6.08 17.22
N LYS A 20 -3.27 -4.93 17.39
CA LYS A 20 -3.19 -4.23 18.68
C LYS A 20 -4.56 -3.88 19.25
N ARG A 21 -5.52 -3.53 18.38
CA ARG A 21 -6.91 -3.24 18.74
C ARG A 21 -7.78 -4.49 18.95
N LYS A 22 -7.22 -5.69 18.74
CA LYS A 22 -7.91 -6.99 18.82
C LYS A 22 -9.07 -7.11 17.81
N GLU A 23 -9.00 -6.38 16.70
CA GLU A 23 -9.97 -6.45 15.61
C GLU A 23 -9.70 -7.62 14.66
N VAL A 24 -8.45 -8.09 14.61
CA VAL A 24 -8.00 -9.25 13.83
C VAL A 24 -6.92 -10.00 14.61
N THR A 25 -6.81 -11.31 14.40
CA THR A 25 -5.74 -12.11 15.01
C THR A 25 -4.46 -12.05 14.18
N LYS A 26 -3.31 -12.24 14.83
CA LYS A 26 -2.02 -12.27 14.15
C LYS A 26 -1.95 -13.43 13.16
N GLU A 27 -2.45 -14.59 13.55
CA GLU A 27 -2.47 -15.81 12.74
C GLU A 27 -3.21 -15.60 11.41
N TYR A 28 -4.33 -14.87 11.45
CA TYR A 28 -5.10 -14.57 10.25
C TYR A 28 -4.37 -13.58 9.34
N VAL A 29 -3.71 -12.56 9.90
CA VAL A 29 -2.90 -11.62 9.11
C VAL A 29 -1.75 -12.33 8.41
N GLU A 30 -1.05 -13.23 9.12
CA GLU A 30 0.00 -14.06 8.54
C GLU A 30 -0.53 -15.02 7.45
N GLU A 31 -1.72 -15.60 7.63
CA GLU A 31 -2.38 -16.41 6.58
C GLU A 31 -2.56 -15.59 5.29
N ILE A 32 -2.99 -14.33 5.38
CA ILE A 32 -3.12 -13.47 4.21
C ILE A 32 -1.75 -13.16 3.58
N LYS A 33 -0.74 -12.83 4.39
CA LYS A 33 0.62 -12.54 3.90
C LYS A 33 1.18 -13.75 3.14
N ASP A 34 1.00 -14.96 3.67
CA ASP A 34 1.41 -16.19 3.02
C ASP A 34 0.67 -16.40 1.69
N CYS A 35 -0.64 -16.11 1.64
CA CYS A 35 -1.39 -16.15 0.39
C CYS A 35 -0.86 -15.17 -0.66
N LEU A 36 -0.45 -13.95 -0.25
CA LEU A 36 0.17 -12.98 -1.15
C LEU A 36 1.53 -13.46 -1.67
N LYS A 37 2.39 -13.97 -0.78
CA LYS A 37 3.73 -14.48 -1.15
C LYS A 37 3.64 -15.66 -2.10
N SER A 38 2.73 -16.58 -1.85
CA SER A 38 2.59 -17.83 -2.62
C SER A 38 1.61 -17.74 -3.80
N ASN A 39 1.05 -16.56 -4.09
CA ASN A 39 -0.02 -16.38 -5.09
C ASN A 39 -1.19 -17.37 -4.90
N LYS A 40 -1.48 -17.77 -3.66
CA LYS A 40 -2.62 -18.65 -3.32
C LYS A 40 -3.91 -17.86 -3.24
N LYS A 41 -5.05 -18.53 -3.43
CA LYS A 41 -6.39 -17.93 -3.33
C LYS A 41 -6.61 -17.30 -1.96
N ILE A 42 -6.94 -16.02 -1.96
CA ILE A 42 -7.29 -15.26 -0.76
C ILE A 42 -8.81 -15.39 -0.50
N LYS A 43 -9.19 -15.65 0.76
CA LYS A 43 -10.59 -15.68 1.22
C LYS A 43 -11.20 -14.27 1.15
N GLU A 44 -12.49 -14.10 0.86
CA GLU A 44 -13.09 -12.74 0.69
C GLU A 44 -13.28 -11.94 1.99
N ASP A 45 -13.05 -12.56 3.14
CA ASP A 45 -13.29 -11.95 4.45
C ASP A 45 -12.32 -10.82 4.80
N TYR A 46 -11.20 -10.65 4.07
CA TYR A 46 -10.32 -9.48 4.23
C TYR A 46 -11.04 -8.14 4.06
N ILE A 47 -12.13 -8.09 3.29
CA ILE A 47 -12.94 -6.88 3.12
C ILE A 47 -13.56 -6.43 4.45
N LYS A 48 -13.91 -7.37 5.33
CA LYS A 48 -14.49 -7.05 6.65
C LYS A 48 -13.46 -6.40 7.57
N ILE A 49 -12.19 -6.78 7.43
CA ILE A 49 -11.07 -6.26 8.21
C ILE A 49 -10.67 -4.89 7.69
N PHE A 50 -10.51 -4.75 6.38
CA PHE A 50 -10.16 -3.49 5.73
C PHE A 50 -11.40 -2.70 5.24
N LYS A 51 -12.48 -2.72 6.05
CA LYS A 51 -13.79 -2.17 5.67
C LYS A 51 -13.74 -0.70 5.29
N ILE A 52 -12.92 0.09 5.98
CA ILE A 52 -12.79 1.53 5.76
C ILE A 52 -12.18 1.76 4.37
N ALA A 53 -11.01 1.16 4.11
CA ALA A 53 -10.34 1.27 2.82
C ALA A 53 -11.24 0.77 1.67
N TYR A 54 -11.90 -0.38 1.85
CA TYR A 54 -12.83 -0.91 0.86
C TYR A 54 -14.01 0.04 0.59
N SER A 55 -14.57 0.67 1.62
CA SER A 55 -15.66 1.63 1.48
C SER A 55 -15.26 2.83 0.62
N TYR A 56 -14.08 3.41 0.86
CA TYR A 56 -13.57 4.51 0.03
C TYR A 56 -13.31 4.09 -1.41
N CYS A 57 -12.72 2.90 -1.62
CA CYS A 57 -12.56 2.33 -2.96
C CYS A 57 -13.92 2.16 -3.67
N LYS A 58 -14.98 1.74 -2.94
CA LYS A 58 -16.33 1.62 -3.49
C LYS A 58 -16.89 2.97 -3.94
N GLU A 59 -16.72 4.01 -3.14
CA GLU A 59 -17.18 5.37 -3.49
C GLU A 59 -16.40 5.95 -4.68
N ILE A 60 -15.08 5.75 -4.74
CA ILE A 60 -14.26 6.15 -5.89
C ILE A 60 -14.68 5.38 -7.15
N GLY A 61 -14.86 4.06 -7.04
CA GLY A 61 -15.30 3.19 -8.12
C GLY A 61 -16.64 3.63 -8.72
N LYS A 62 -17.62 3.98 -7.87
CA LYS A 62 -18.90 4.56 -8.33
C LYS A 62 -18.68 5.84 -9.15
N LYS A 63 -17.85 6.77 -8.67
CA LYS A 63 -17.59 8.05 -9.33
C LYS A 63 -16.95 7.89 -10.71
N ILE A 64 -16.04 6.93 -10.87
CA ILE A 64 -15.34 6.70 -12.14
C ILE A 64 -15.92 5.52 -12.96
N LYS A 65 -17.07 4.99 -12.56
CA LYS A 65 -17.76 3.85 -13.21
C LYS A 65 -16.87 2.60 -13.35
N ARG A 66 -16.14 2.26 -12.28
CA ARG A 66 -15.27 1.07 -12.20
C ARG A 66 -15.54 0.25 -10.94
N ASN A 67 -15.08 -1.01 -10.95
CA ASN A 67 -15.15 -1.87 -9.77
C ASN A 67 -14.28 -1.32 -8.63
N ALA A 68 -14.72 -1.48 -7.38
CA ALA A 68 -13.97 -1.03 -6.19
C ALA A 68 -12.54 -1.59 -6.13
N MET A 69 -12.34 -2.80 -6.64
CA MET A 69 -11.05 -3.48 -6.65
C MET A 69 -10.33 -3.34 -8.00
N ASP A 70 -10.72 -2.41 -8.86
CA ASP A 70 -9.96 -2.07 -10.06
C ASP A 70 -8.66 -1.37 -9.69
N GLU A 71 -7.56 -1.66 -10.39
CA GLU A 71 -6.23 -1.08 -10.07
C GLU A 71 -6.24 0.45 -10.09
N GLU A 72 -6.95 1.07 -11.02
CA GLU A 72 -7.07 2.53 -11.10
C GLU A 72 -7.77 3.08 -9.85
N VAL A 73 -8.80 2.38 -9.35
CA VAL A 73 -9.53 2.75 -8.14
C VAL A 73 -8.64 2.59 -6.90
N ILE A 74 -7.95 1.45 -6.78
CA ILE A 74 -7.07 1.15 -5.64
C ILE A 74 -5.95 2.19 -5.56
N ARG A 75 -5.25 2.45 -6.68
CA ARG A 75 -4.18 3.45 -6.74
C ARG A 75 -4.73 4.84 -6.45
N LYS A 76 -5.87 5.24 -7.04
CA LYS A 76 -6.48 6.55 -6.77
C LYS A 76 -6.78 6.76 -5.28
N TYR A 77 -7.29 5.72 -4.61
CA TYR A 77 -7.49 5.75 -3.16
C TYR A 77 -6.15 5.89 -2.43
N PHE A 78 -5.27 4.90 -2.51
CA PHE A 78 -4.08 4.84 -1.67
C PHE A 78 -3.06 5.94 -1.96
N TRP A 79 -2.95 6.37 -3.22
CA TRP A 79 -1.96 7.38 -3.61
C TRP A 79 -2.37 8.80 -3.21
N PHE A 80 -3.67 9.11 -3.27
CA PHE A 80 -4.15 10.49 -3.18
C PHE A 80 -5.22 10.71 -2.11
N GLU A 81 -6.32 9.94 -2.15
CA GLU A 81 -7.46 10.18 -1.24
C GLU A 81 -7.21 9.65 0.17
N HIS A 82 -6.35 8.64 0.33
CA HIS A 82 -6.02 8.03 1.62
C HIS A 82 -5.39 9.03 2.59
N ASP A 83 -4.54 9.94 2.09
CA ASP A 83 -3.89 10.95 2.91
C ASP A 83 -4.90 11.82 3.65
N LYS A 84 -6.00 12.21 2.99
CA LYS A 84 -7.08 13.01 3.61
C LYS A 84 -7.75 12.23 4.74
N VAL A 85 -7.93 10.92 4.56
CA VAL A 85 -8.50 10.05 5.59
C VAL A 85 -7.55 9.93 6.78
N VAL A 86 -6.25 9.73 6.52
CA VAL A 86 -5.20 9.69 7.54
C VAL A 86 -5.16 11.00 8.34
N ASP A 87 -5.25 12.14 7.67
CA ASP A 87 -5.24 13.47 8.29
C ASP A 87 -6.46 13.70 9.18
N ILE A 88 -7.67 13.36 8.71
CA ILE A 88 -8.91 13.46 9.49
C ILE A 88 -8.84 12.58 10.75
N LEU A 89 -8.24 11.40 10.65
CA LEU A 89 -8.13 10.45 11.76
C LEU A 89 -6.96 10.76 12.72
N GLY A 90 -6.15 11.80 12.45
CA GLY A 90 -4.97 12.12 13.25
C GLY A 90 -3.94 10.99 13.31
N SER A 91 -3.86 10.19 12.24
CA SER A 91 -2.97 9.03 12.17
C SER A 91 -1.53 9.42 11.80
N LYS A 92 -0.58 8.50 11.99
CA LYS A 92 0.85 8.75 11.75
C LYS A 92 1.13 9.00 10.27
N LEU A 93 2.17 9.80 9.99
CA LEU A 93 2.65 10.09 8.63
C LEU A 93 3.01 8.82 7.85
N ASP A 94 3.49 7.78 8.53
CA ASP A 94 3.81 6.48 7.92
C ASP A 94 2.59 5.72 7.36
N CYS A 95 1.37 6.10 7.76
CA CYS A 95 0.15 5.59 7.14
C CYS A 95 -0.08 6.18 5.73
N LYS A 96 0.63 7.24 5.34
CA LYS A 96 0.52 7.78 3.98
C LYS A 96 1.39 6.95 3.04
N VAL A 97 0.93 6.84 1.79
CA VAL A 97 1.72 6.18 0.75
C VAL A 97 2.71 7.17 0.16
N PHE A 98 3.99 6.80 0.05
CA PHE A 98 5.00 7.66 -0.56
C PHE A 98 5.62 7.00 -1.79
N PRO A 99 5.96 7.77 -2.83
CA PRO A 99 6.81 7.26 -3.89
C PRO A 99 8.24 7.11 -3.37
N GLY A 100 8.99 6.23 -4.02
CA GLY A 100 10.40 6.07 -3.76
C GLY A 100 11.16 5.52 -4.95
N LYS A 101 12.49 5.58 -4.86
CA LYS A 101 13.41 4.95 -5.79
C LYS A 101 14.32 3.99 -5.02
N ILE A 102 14.40 2.75 -5.48
CA ILE A 102 15.29 1.74 -4.89
C ILE A 102 16.74 2.19 -5.15
N GLU A 103 17.48 2.45 -4.08
CA GLU A 103 18.91 2.77 -4.14
C GLU A 103 19.76 1.50 -4.08
N LYS A 104 19.44 0.62 -3.13
CA LYS A 104 20.21 -0.61 -2.87
C LYS A 104 19.29 -1.72 -2.37
N ILE A 105 19.58 -2.97 -2.71
CA ILE A 105 18.89 -4.15 -2.17
C ILE A 105 19.87 -4.99 -1.34
N GLU A 106 19.44 -5.37 -0.13
CA GLU A 106 20.19 -6.22 0.80
C GLU A 106 19.26 -7.32 1.34
N GLY A 107 19.29 -8.50 0.72
CA GLY A 107 18.43 -9.61 1.12
C GLY A 107 16.95 -9.32 0.88
N GLU A 108 16.16 -9.33 1.96
CA GLU A 108 14.71 -9.07 1.93
C GLU A 108 14.35 -7.59 2.15
N GLU A 109 15.36 -6.71 2.25
CA GLU A 109 15.20 -5.28 2.47
C GLU A 109 15.84 -4.46 1.35
N ALA A 110 15.39 -3.22 1.22
CA ALA A 110 15.94 -2.25 0.30
C ALA A 110 16.08 -0.88 0.95
N VAL A 111 17.16 -0.18 0.61
CA VAL A 111 17.30 1.25 0.87
C VAL A 111 16.54 2.00 -0.21
N VAL A 112 15.54 2.78 0.19
CA VAL A 112 14.66 3.53 -0.71
C VAL A 112 14.81 5.03 -0.45
N ILE A 113 15.07 5.78 -1.52
CA ILE A 113 15.08 7.26 -1.47
C ILE A 113 13.64 7.72 -1.66
N THR A 114 13.15 8.56 -0.75
CA THR A 114 11.78 9.09 -0.72
C THR A 114 11.80 10.62 -0.59
N PRO A 115 10.66 11.32 -0.78
CA PRO A 115 10.57 12.75 -0.47
C PRO A 115 10.95 13.09 0.98
N MET A 116 10.83 12.13 1.91
CA MET A 116 11.17 12.30 3.33
C MET A 116 12.63 11.91 3.67
N GLY A 117 13.45 11.60 2.65
CA GLY A 117 14.80 11.07 2.82
C GLY A 117 14.89 9.55 2.62
N LYS A 118 15.97 8.94 3.12
CA LYS A 118 16.23 7.51 2.94
C LYS A 118 15.49 6.67 3.98
N ARG A 119 14.93 5.54 3.55
CA ARG A 119 14.27 4.55 4.40
C ARG A 119 14.77 3.14 4.08
N ILE A 120 14.83 2.30 5.10
CA ILE A 120 14.95 0.84 4.92
C ILE A 120 13.53 0.28 4.83
N CYS A 121 13.25 -0.47 3.78
CA CYS A 121 11.92 -1.02 3.54
C CYS A 121 12.01 -2.51 3.19
N SER A 122 11.08 -3.28 3.75
CA SER A 122 10.91 -4.69 3.43
C SER A 122 10.33 -4.86 2.01
N LEU A 123 10.86 -5.84 1.29
CA LEU A 123 10.41 -6.27 -0.03
C LEU A 123 9.33 -7.36 0.03
N GLU A 124 8.83 -7.70 1.23
CA GLU A 124 7.92 -8.82 1.48
C GLU A 124 6.70 -8.87 0.53
N PHE A 125 6.18 -7.71 0.14
CA PHE A 125 4.98 -7.58 -0.69
C PHE A 125 5.26 -7.37 -2.18
N ALA A 126 6.47 -6.99 -2.57
CA ALA A 126 6.80 -6.63 -3.94
C ALA A 126 7.80 -7.63 -4.54
N LYS A 127 7.43 -8.25 -5.66
CA LYS A 127 8.29 -9.16 -6.41
C LYS A 127 8.96 -8.43 -7.57
N ASP A 128 10.06 -8.99 -8.06
CA ASP A 128 10.79 -8.53 -9.25
C ASP A 128 11.26 -7.07 -9.16
N ILE A 129 11.61 -6.64 -7.94
CA ILE A 129 12.18 -5.32 -7.64
C ILE A 129 13.70 -5.37 -7.84
N LYS A 130 14.23 -4.36 -8.51
CA LYS A 130 15.68 -4.16 -8.67
C LYS A 130 16.10 -2.73 -8.34
N GLU A 131 17.40 -2.54 -8.15
CA GLU A 131 17.98 -1.21 -7.98
C GLU A 131 17.62 -0.28 -9.15
N GLY A 132 17.32 0.97 -8.80
CA GLY A 132 16.86 1.99 -9.74
C GLY A 132 15.37 1.96 -10.07
N ASP A 133 14.62 0.91 -9.68
CA ASP A 133 13.18 0.88 -9.86
C ASP A 133 12.48 1.96 -9.03
N PHE A 134 11.37 2.46 -9.57
CA PHE A 134 10.45 3.33 -8.85
C PHE A 134 9.35 2.51 -8.21
N VAL A 135 9.02 2.84 -6.97
CA VAL A 135 8.08 2.07 -6.15
C VAL A 135 7.18 2.99 -5.34
N THR A 136 6.13 2.42 -4.77
CA THR A 136 5.37 3.03 -3.68
C THR A 136 5.65 2.32 -2.37
N LEU A 137 5.64 3.09 -1.29
CA LEU A 137 5.86 2.65 0.07
C LEU A 137 4.61 2.90 0.90
N HIS A 138 4.31 2.00 1.83
CA HIS A 138 3.35 2.22 2.89
C HIS A 138 3.93 1.66 4.19
N TYR A 139 4.08 2.50 5.21
CA TYR A 139 5.00 2.25 6.33
C TYR A 139 6.41 1.91 5.82
N ASN A 140 6.99 0.80 6.30
CA ASN A 140 8.31 0.30 5.91
C ASN A 140 8.22 -0.82 4.87
N TYR A 141 7.16 -0.87 4.06
CA TYR A 141 6.99 -1.90 3.02
C TYR A 141 7.00 -1.30 1.63
N VAL A 142 7.74 -1.94 0.72
CA VAL A 142 7.58 -1.72 -0.71
C VAL A 142 6.31 -2.44 -1.18
N VAL A 143 5.36 -1.69 -1.74
CA VAL A 143 4.02 -2.20 -2.07
C VAL A 143 3.92 -2.64 -3.53
N GLU A 144 4.34 -1.77 -4.44
CA GLU A 144 4.37 -2.06 -5.87
C GLU A 144 5.46 -1.27 -6.58
N LYS A 145 5.91 -1.85 -7.70
CA LYS A 145 6.68 -1.15 -8.72
C LYS A 145 5.76 -0.26 -9.54
N ILE A 146 6.18 0.97 -9.77
CA ILE A 146 5.44 1.97 -10.57
C ILE A 146 6.30 2.52 -11.69
N SER A 147 5.67 3.18 -12.66
CA SER A 147 6.40 3.87 -13.70
C SER A 147 7.13 5.10 -13.14
N LYS A 148 8.22 5.51 -13.78
CA LYS A 148 8.92 6.77 -13.45
C LYS A 148 7.96 7.97 -13.46
N LYS A 149 7.06 8.02 -14.46
CA LYS A 149 6.07 9.08 -14.60
C LYS A 149 5.12 9.13 -13.40
N ASP A 150 4.59 7.99 -12.97
CA ASP A 150 3.71 7.94 -11.80
C ASP A 150 4.46 8.33 -10.54
N ALA A 151 5.72 7.90 -10.41
CA ALA A 151 6.56 8.26 -9.28
C ALA A 151 6.80 9.78 -9.21
N GLU A 152 7.08 10.44 -10.32
CA GLU A 152 7.25 11.90 -10.40
C GLU A 152 5.96 12.65 -10.03
N ILE A 153 4.81 12.20 -10.53
CA ILE A 153 3.50 12.77 -10.19
C ILE A 153 3.26 12.66 -8.68
N LEU A 154 3.49 11.48 -8.11
CA LEU A 154 3.34 11.26 -6.68
C LEU A 154 4.35 12.07 -5.88
N TRP A 155 5.58 12.21 -6.35
CA TRP A 155 6.64 12.90 -5.62
C TRP A 155 6.25 14.35 -5.40
N LYS A 156 5.87 15.02 -6.49
CA LYS A 156 5.36 16.39 -6.46
C LYS A 156 4.12 16.54 -5.59
N TYR A 157 3.20 15.57 -5.64
CA TYR A 157 2.01 15.60 -4.79
C TYR A 157 2.37 15.50 -3.30
N LYS A 158 3.34 14.64 -2.92
CA LYS A 158 3.72 14.40 -1.53
C LYS A 158 4.57 15.51 -0.92
N GLU A 159 5.27 16.30 -1.73
CA GLU A 159 5.97 17.51 -1.28
C GLU A 159 5.04 18.53 -0.61
N HIS A 160 3.73 18.49 -0.87
CA HIS A 160 2.76 19.35 -0.19
C HIS A 160 2.41 18.92 1.24
N PHE A 161 2.81 17.71 1.65
CA PHE A 161 2.47 17.11 2.95
C PHE A 161 3.67 17.00 3.90
N ILE A 162 4.84 17.48 3.49
CA ILE A 162 6.11 17.50 4.22
C ILE A 162 6.48 18.95 4.45
#